data_AF-A0AAJ6F749-F1
#
_entry.id   AF-A0AAJ6F749-F1
#
_cell.length_a   1.000
_cell.length_b   1.000
_cell.length_c   1.000
_cell.angle_alpha   90.00
_cell.angle_beta   90.00
_cell.angle_gamma   90.00
#
_symmetry.space_group_name_H-M   'P 1'
#
loop_
_entity.id
_entity.type
_entity.pdbx_description
1 polymer ?
#
loop_
_entity_poly.entity_id
_entity_poly.type
_entity_poly.pdbx_seq_one_letter_code
_entity_poly.pdbx_strand_id
1 'polypeptide(L)'
;MPHDRLLARITPILAKVPGVAAIVLGGSRARGTAHDTSDYDIGLYYTETAALDTDRLREAMTEIVDVPDAVHVTPIGEWGRGSSAARGLRSAAARSTCSIAASTE
;
A
#
# COMPACT_ATOMS: atom_id res chain seq x y z
N MET A 1 17.17 -8.11 -0.30
CA MET A 1 15.91 -8.33 -1.05
C MET A 1 16.27 -8.36 -2.52
N PRO A 2 16.19 -9.52 -3.20
CA PRO A 2 16.19 -9.50 -4.67
C PRO A 2 15.08 -8.54 -5.12
N HIS A 3 15.24 -7.90 -6.26
CA HIS A 3 14.27 -6.92 -6.78
C HIS A 3 12.87 -7.55 -6.79
N ASP A 4 12.05 -7.18 -5.82
CA ASP A 4 10.68 -7.67 -5.70
C ASP A 4 9.91 -7.08 -6.88
N ARG A 5 9.62 -7.95 -7.85
CA ARG A 5 9.07 -7.54 -9.15
C ARG A 5 7.70 -6.90 -9.01
N LEU A 6 6.91 -7.33 -8.02
CA LEU A 6 5.61 -6.73 -7.77
C LEU A 6 5.77 -5.33 -7.20
N LEU A 7 6.64 -5.13 -6.20
CA LEU A 7 6.93 -3.80 -5.66
C LEU A 7 7.46 -2.83 -6.72
N ALA A 8 8.34 -3.31 -7.60
CA ALA A 8 8.86 -2.52 -8.72
C ALA A 8 7.78 -2.13 -9.74
N ARG A 9 6.73 -2.96 -9.90
CA ARG A 9 5.61 -2.71 -10.79
C ARG A 9 4.57 -1.75 -10.19
N ILE A 10 4.20 -1.93 -8.93
CA ILE A 10 3.13 -1.15 -8.28
C ILE A 10 3.58 0.24 -7.83
N THR A 11 4.81 0.39 -7.34
CA THR A 11 5.30 1.67 -6.80
C THR A 11 5.17 2.85 -7.78
N PRO A 12 5.61 2.76 -9.06
CA PRO A 12 5.47 3.87 -10.00
C PRO A 12 4.03 4.15 -10.41
N ILE A 13 3.11 3.21 -10.22
CA ILE A 13 1.68 3.41 -10.54
C ILE A 13 0.99 4.10 -9.36
N LEU A 14 1.22 3.62 -8.14
CA LEU A 14 0.74 4.25 -6.92
C LEU A 14 1.23 5.70 -6.80
N ALA A 15 2.47 5.98 -7.21
CA ALA A 15 3.04 7.33 -7.20
C ALA A 15 2.35 8.30 -8.18
N LYS A 16 1.59 7.80 -9.17
CA LYS A 16 0.82 8.62 -10.12
C LYS A 16 -0.61 8.90 -9.65
N VAL A 17 -1.06 8.27 -8.57
CA VAL A 17 -2.40 8.51 -8.02
C VAL A 17 -2.41 9.92 -7.39
N PRO A 18 -3.34 10.80 -7.80
CA PRO A 18 -3.46 12.13 -7.21
C PRO A 18 -3.62 12.06 -5.68
N GLY A 19 -2.89 12.93 -4.98
CA GLY A 19 -2.90 13.00 -3.52
C GLY A 19 -1.81 12.15 -2.85
N VAL A 20 -1.26 11.11 -3.50
CA VAL A 20 -0.18 10.31 -2.91
C VAL A 20 1.10 11.14 -2.73
N ALA A 21 1.54 11.26 -1.48
CA ALA A 21 2.73 11.98 -1.06
C ALA A 21 3.90 11.04 -0.74
N ALA A 22 3.62 9.84 -0.22
CA ALA A 22 4.63 8.81 0.01
C ALA A 22 4.03 7.40 0.02
N ILE A 23 4.88 6.42 -0.26
CA ILE A 23 4.57 4.98 -0.29
C ILE A 23 5.51 4.28 0.70
N VAL A 24 4.97 3.42 1.55
CA VAL A 24 5.73 2.68 2.56
C VAL A 24 5.39 1.21 2.51
N LEU A 25 6.41 0.35 2.55
CA LEU A 25 6.24 -1.09 2.74
C LEU A 25 6.12 -1.39 4.24
N GLY A 26 5.07 -2.12 4.60
CA GLY A 26 4.80 -2.62 5.93
C GLY A 26 4.89 -4.14 6.03
N GLY A 27 4.42 -4.69 7.15
CA GLY A 27 4.15 -6.12 7.24
C GLY A 27 5.37 -7.02 7.42
N SER A 28 5.16 -8.31 7.15
CA SER A 28 6.20 -9.34 7.20
C SER A 28 7.33 -9.06 6.20
N ARG A 29 7.02 -8.51 5.02
CA ARG A 29 7.99 -8.16 3.99
C ARG A 29 8.92 -7.03 4.43
N ALA A 30 8.39 -5.97 5.05
CA ALA A 30 9.23 -4.91 5.64
C ALA A 30 10.10 -5.42 6.79
N ARG A 31 9.63 -6.41 7.56
CA ARG A 31 10.40 -7.03 8.65
C ARG A 31 11.40 -8.10 8.20
N GLY A 32 11.37 -8.51 6.93
CA GLY A 32 12.18 -9.64 6.45
C GLY A 32 11.74 -11.00 6.99
N THR A 33 10.50 -11.12 7.49
CA THR A 33 9.91 -12.38 7.99
C THR A 33 8.84 -12.93 7.05
N ALA A 34 8.83 -12.48 5.79
CA ALA A 34 7.89 -12.92 4.78
C ALA A 34 8.30 -14.26 4.16
N HIS A 35 7.30 -15.04 3.76
CA HIS A 35 7.40 -16.21 2.90
C HIS A 35 6.73 -15.92 1.54
N ASP A 36 6.83 -16.84 0.59
CA ASP A 36 6.40 -16.62 -0.80
C ASP A 36 4.91 -16.24 -0.91
N THR A 37 4.06 -16.82 -0.07
CA THR A 37 2.61 -16.54 0.01
C THR A 37 2.26 -15.38 0.95
N SER A 38 3.24 -14.68 1.52
CA SER A 38 2.95 -13.53 2.38
C SER A 38 2.40 -12.36 1.58
N ASP A 39 1.35 -11.74 2.11
CA ASP A 39 0.76 -10.52 1.57
C ASP A 39 1.74 -9.34 1.54
N TYR A 40 1.43 -8.39 0.68
CA TYR A 40 2.10 -7.09 0.61
C TYR A 40 1.29 -6.05 1.37
N ASP A 41 1.73 -5.66 2.56
CA ASP A 41 1.18 -4.53 3.30
C ASP A 41 1.79 -3.21 2.78
N ILE A 42 1.01 -2.37 2.09
CA ILE A 42 1.49 -1.09 1.55
C ILE A 42 0.72 0.05 2.19
N GLY A 43 1.43 0.98 2.81
CA GLY A 43 0.88 2.22 3.34
C GLY A 43 1.04 3.37 2.36
N LEU A 44 -0.03 4.13 2.16
CA LEU A 44 -0.02 5.39 1.41
C LEU A 44 -0.22 6.55 2.34
N TYR A 45 0.64 7.54 2.18
CA TYR A 45 0.54 8.84 2.80
C TYR A 45 0.07 9.84 1.76
N TYR A 46 -0.88 10.69 2.12
CA TYR A 46 -1.39 11.74 1.25
C TYR A 46 -1.56 13.05 2.01
N THR A 47 -1.64 14.14 1.26
CA THR A 47 -1.81 15.49 1.81
C THR A 47 -3.28 15.78 2.07
N GLU A 48 -3.61 16.55 3.11
CA GLU A 48 -5.00 17.01 3.32
C GLU A 48 -5.49 17.94 2.20
N THR A 49 -4.57 18.59 1.49
CA THR A 49 -4.87 19.51 0.39
C THR A 49 -5.29 18.83 -0.90
N ALA A 50 -5.06 17.52 -1.02
CA ALA A 50 -5.43 16.73 -2.19
C ALA A 50 -6.00 15.38 -1.71
N ALA A 51 -7.32 15.24 -1.79
CA ALA A 51 -7.99 14.01 -1.42
C ALA A 51 -7.41 12.83 -2.22
N LEU A 52 -7.14 11.73 -1.52
CA LEU A 52 -6.73 10.50 -2.18
C LEU A 52 -7.91 9.96 -2.99
N ASP A 53 -7.70 9.76 -4.28
CA ASP A 53 -8.68 9.09 -5.14
C ASP A 53 -8.61 7.57 -4.89
N THR A 54 -9.41 7.11 -3.92
CA THR A 54 -9.44 5.70 -3.51
C THR A 54 -10.01 4.77 -4.58
N ASP A 55 -10.83 5.29 -5.50
CA ASP A 55 -11.40 4.49 -6.57
C ASP A 55 -10.37 4.28 -7.67
N ARG A 56 -9.66 5.35 -8.08
CA ARG A 56 -8.53 5.23 -9.00
C ARG A 56 -7.39 4.40 -8.41
N LEU A 57 -7.18 4.46 -7.10
CA LEU A 57 -6.24 3.60 -6.40
C LEU A 57 -6.62 2.12 -6.53
N ARG A 58 -7.90 1.80 -6.29
CA ARG A 58 -8.40 0.43 -6.40
C ARG A 58 -8.28 -0.08 -7.84
N GLU A 59 -8.73 0.72 -8.82
CA GLU A 59 -8.63 0.42 -10.25
C GLU A 59 -7.18 0.11 -10.64
N ALA A 60 -6.25 1.01 -10.30
CA ALA A 60 -4.84 0.84 -10.60
C ALA A 60 -4.25 -0.44 -9.98
N MET A 61 -4.65 -0.81 -8.76
CA MET A 61 -4.18 -2.05 -8.15
C MET A 61 -4.79 -3.30 -8.80
N THR A 62 -6.09 -3.28 -9.13
CA THR A 62 -6.75 -4.42 -9.79
C THR A 62 -6.21 -4.71 -11.18
N GLU A 63 -5.67 -3.72 -11.89
CA GLU A 63 -5.01 -3.93 -13.19
C GLU A 63 -3.64 -4.62 -13.09
N ILE A 64 -3.00 -4.56 -11.91
CA ILE A 64 -1.61 -5.00 -11.73
C ILE A 64 -1.53 -6.34 -11.02
N VAL A 65 -2.41 -6.63 -10.07
CA VAL A 65 -2.37 -7.89 -9.33
C VAL A 65 -2.97 -9.01 -10.15
N ASP A 66 -2.46 -10.22 -9.98
CA ASP A 66 -2.93 -11.39 -10.74
C ASP A 66 -4.33 -11.83 -10.29
N VAL A 67 -4.71 -11.55 -9.03
CA VAL A 67 -6.04 -11.78 -8.46
C VAL A 67 -6.65 -10.46 -7.99
N PRO A 68 -7.49 -9.80 -8.82
CA PRO A 68 -8.11 -8.52 -8.48
C PRO A 68 -8.92 -8.55 -7.17
N ASP A 69 -9.58 -9.67 -6.87
CA ASP A 69 -10.38 -9.84 -5.64
C ASP A 69 -9.52 -9.90 -4.36
N ALA A 70 -8.21 -10.12 -4.49
CA ALA A 70 -7.27 -10.10 -3.37
C ALA A 70 -6.83 -8.68 -2.99
N VAL A 71 -7.19 -7.66 -3.77
CA VAL A 71 -6.90 -6.26 -3.42
C VAL A 71 -7.84 -5.77 -2.35
N HIS A 72 -7.31 -5.54 -1.14
CA HIS A 72 -8.06 -4.90 -0.08
C HIS A 72 -7.55 -3.47 0.17
N VAL A 73 -8.35 -2.47 -0.17
CA VAL A 73 -8.09 -1.05 0.13
C VAL A 73 -8.85 -0.66 1.39
N THR A 74 -8.16 -0.23 2.45
CA THR A 74 -8.83 0.23 3.68
C THR A 74 -9.42 1.64 3.55
N PRO A 75 -10.44 1.97 4.35
CA PRO A 75 -10.91 3.34 4.49
C PRO A 75 -9.78 4.31 4.86
N ILE A 76 -9.95 5.55 4.45
CA ILE A 76 -9.07 6.67 4.80
C ILE A 76 -8.91 6.77 6.33
N GLY A 77 -7.65 6.77 6.80
CA GLY A 77 -7.32 6.83 8.22
C GLY A 77 -7.25 5.47 8.92
N GLU A 78 -7.61 4.39 8.24
CA GLU A 78 -7.55 3.03 8.77
C GLU A 78 -6.39 2.23 8.17
N TRP A 79 -5.79 1.38 9.00
CA TRP A 79 -4.88 0.31 8.58
C TRP A 79 -5.63 -1.03 8.64
N GLY A 80 -5.29 -1.97 7.76
CA GLY A 80 -5.89 -3.30 7.73
C GLY A 80 -5.73 -4.01 9.08
N ARG A 81 -6.74 -4.77 9.51
CA ARG A 81 -6.65 -5.57 10.74
C ARG A 81 -5.54 -6.62 10.58
N GLY A 82 -4.36 -6.36 11.16
CA GLY A 82 -3.18 -7.24 11.07
C GLY A 82 -1.90 -6.55 10.58
N SER A 83 -2.03 -5.39 9.95
CA SER A 83 -0.90 -4.66 9.37
C SER A 83 -0.14 -3.85 10.44
N SER A 84 0.93 -4.42 10.97
CA SER A 84 1.92 -3.77 11.87
C SER A 84 2.56 -2.44 11.40
N ALA A 85 2.24 -1.96 10.19
CA ALA A 85 2.83 -0.77 9.57
C ALA A 85 2.52 0.54 10.30
N ALA A 86 1.44 0.59 11.08
CA ALA A 86 0.96 1.79 11.76
C ALA A 86 1.85 2.29 12.91
N ARG A 87 2.80 1.48 13.41
CA ARG A 87 3.45 1.76 14.70
C ARG A 87 4.80 2.48 14.60
N GLY A 88 5.26 2.86 13.40
CA GLY A 88 6.67 3.20 13.17
C GLY A 88 7.04 4.62 12.75
N LEU A 89 6.15 5.41 12.13
CA LEU A 89 6.60 6.65 11.47
C LEU A 89 5.66 7.84 11.71
N ARG A 90 6.04 8.72 12.63
CA ARG A 90 5.45 10.05 12.77
C ARG A 90 6.15 10.99 11.77
N SER A 91 5.77 10.94 10.49
CA SER A 91 6.13 12.00 9.56
C SER A 91 5.11 13.14 9.69
N ALA A 92 5.57 14.35 10.03
CA ALA A 92 4.72 15.53 10.21
C ALA A 92 3.99 15.98 8.93
N ALA A 93 4.32 15.41 7.77
CA ALA A 93 3.80 15.81 6.47
C ALA A 93 2.55 15.03 6.01
N ALA A 94 2.23 13.90 6.63
CA ALA A 94 1.19 13.01 6.13
C ALA A 94 0.18 12.64 7.23
N ARG A 95 -1.00 13.26 7.13
CA ARG A 95 -2.01 13.24 8.19
C ARG A 95 -3.02 12.11 8.05
N SER A 96 -2.96 11.36 6.95
CA SER A 96 -3.93 10.30 6.68
C SER A 96 -3.29 9.13 5.94
N THR A 97 -3.68 7.92 6.33
CA THR A 97 -3.10 6.65 5.85
C THR A 97 -4.17 5.80 5.16
N CYS A 98 -3.80 5.13 4.07
CA CYS A 98 -4.59 4.09 3.43
C CYS A 98 -3.69 2.87 3.23
N SER A 99 -4.20 1.66 3.48
CA SER A 99 -3.43 0.44 3.31
C SER A 99 -3.99 -0.44 2.22
N ILE A 100 -3.08 -1.09 1.50
CA ILE A 100 -3.38 -2.08 0.47
C ILE A 100 -2.74 -3.39 0.90
N ALA A 101 -3.54 -4.45 0.98
CA ALA A 101 -3.06 -5.82 1.04
C ALA A 101 -3.27 -6.46 -0.34
N ALA A 102 -2.26 -7.17 -0.82
CA ALA A 102 -2.34 -7.99 -2.03
C ALA A 102 -1.63 -9.32 -1.78
N SER A 103 -2.30 -10.43 -2.08
CA SER A 103 -1.74 -11.77 -2.03
C SER A 103 -1.19 -12.17 -3.39
N THR A 104 -0.12 -12.96 -3.42
CA THR A 104 0.40 -13.61 -4.62
C THR A 104 0.04 -15.09 -4.58
N GLU A 105 -1.17 -15.44 -5.00
CA GLU A 105 -1.59 -16.79 -5.38
C GLU A 105 -2.52 -16.71 -6.60
#